data_AF-A0A967PR33-F1
#
_entry.id   AF-A0A967PR33-F1
#
_cell.length_a   1.000
_cell.length_b   1.000
_cell.length_c   1.000
_cell.angle_alpha   90.00
_cell.angle_beta   90.00
_cell.angle_gamma   90.00
#
_symmetry.space_group_name_H-M   'P 1'
#
loop_
_entity.id
_entity.type
_entity.pdbx_description
1 polymer ?
#
loop_
_entity_poly.entity_id
_entity_poly.type
_entity_poly.pdbx_seq_one_letter_code
_entity_poly.pdbx_strand_id
1 'polypeptide(L)'
;AALCGVFGLKVTHGRIPLTGVFPLAPSLDTVGPIAGSVPDLALAYSVLAGHDPADPWSRPEPVFAWNGPRPDLRGLRVAVPVQWVDAAPVTEEVADAFAAAMGRLQALGATVEELDDPMLAPWGMILELSAGEAASVHRRWWSEGREYGPEVASRLERAMQVPLDEYVAA
;
A
#
# COMPACT_ATOMS: atom_id res chain seq x y z
N ALA A 1 -6.38 -7.09 -5.54
CA ALA A 1 -6.76 -6.48 -6.82
C ALA A 1 -6.10 -7.19 -8.00
N ALA A 2 -4.77 -7.16 -8.12
CA ALA A 2 -4.03 -7.80 -9.23
C ALA A 2 -4.37 -9.29 -9.45
N LEU A 3 -4.43 -10.10 -8.38
CA LEU A 3 -4.77 -11.53 -8.46
C LEU A 3 -6.20 -11.82 -8.96
N CYS A 4 -7.08 -10.82 -8.98
CA CYS A 4 -8.49 -10.98 -9.36
C CYS A 4 -8.84 -10.24 -10.65
N GLY A 5 -7.85 -9.62 -11.33
CA GLY A 5 -8.11 -8.85 -12.55
C GLY A 5 -8.97 -7.59 -12.35
N VAL A 6 -8.90 -6.98 -11.17
CA VAL A 6 -9.63 -5.74 -10.84
C VAL A 6 -8.67 -4.62 -10.43
N PHE A 7 -9.18 -3.38 -10.36
CA PHE A 7 -8.41 -2.21 -9.99
C PHE A 7 -8.45 -2.00 -8.48
N GLY A 8 -7.33 -1.57 -7.89
CA GLY A 8 -7.25 -1.19 -6.48
C GLY A 8 -6.44 0.09 -6.32
N LEU A 9 -6.90 0.98 -5.45
CA LEU A 9 -6.24 2.26 -5.18
C LEU A 9 -5.69 2.27 -3.75
N LYS A 10 -4.37 2.18 -3.60
CA LYS A 10 -3.69 2.53 -2.34
C LYS A 10 -3.57 4.04 -2.29
N VAL A 11 -4.17 4.66 -1.28
CA VAL A 11 -4.15 6.12 -1.13
C VAL A 11 -2.92 6.57 -0.34
N THR A 12 -2.57 7.85 -0.47
CA THR A 12 -1.66 8.49 0.47
C THR A 12 -2.23 8.38 1.89
N HIS A 13 -1.37 8.04 2.86
CA HIS A 13 -1.76 7.92 4.26
C HIS A 13 -2.48 9.20 4.75
N GLY A 14 -3.58 9.01 5.50
CA GLY A 14 -4.42 10.09 6.01
C GLY A 14 -5.41 10.71 5.02
N ARG A 15 -5.45 10.29 3.73
CA ARG A 15 -6.40 10.84 2.74
C ARG A 15 -7.83 10.34 2.91
N ILE A 16 -7.99 9.07 3.29
CA ILE A 16 -9.25 8.49 3.72
C ILE A 16 -9.10 8.26 5.22
N PRO A 17 -9.93 8.91 6.08
CA PRO A 17 -9.87 8.74 7.51
C PRO A 17 -10.08 7.30 7.95
N LEU A 18 -9.46 6.93 9.07
CA LEU A 18 -9.54 5.60 9.69
C LEU A 18 -10.57 5.53 10.82
N THR A 19 -11.36 6.58 11.05
CA THR A 19 -12.43 6.57 12.06
C THR A 19 -13.37 5.39 11.84
N GLY A 20 -13.48 4.51 12.85
CA GLY A 20 -14.29 3.29 12.78
C GLY A 20 -13.61 2.08 12.11
N VAL A 21 -12.40 2.23 11.60
CA VAL A 21 -11.57 1.11 11.09
C VAL A 21 -10.87 0.43 12.27
N PHE A 22 -10.91 -0.90 12.30
CA PHE A 22 -10.12 -1.65 13.27
C PHE A 22 -8.64 -1.57 12.89
N PRO A 23 -7.76 -1.07 13.77
CA PRO A 23 -6.36 -0.84 13.42
C PRO A 23 -5.59 -2.14 13.29
N LEU A 24 -4.57 -2.14 12.43
CA LEU A 24 -3.48 -3.12 12.42
C LEU A 24 -2.19 -2.42 12.83
N ALA A 25 -1.78 -1.42 12.04
CA ALA A 25 -0.63 -0.57 12.28
C ALA A 25 -1.03 0.88 11.97
N PRO A 26 -1.63 1.61 12.92
CA PRO A 26 -2.17 2.96 12.68
C PRO A 26 -1.27 3.93 11.91
N SER A 27 0.06 3.85 12.10
CA SER A 27 0.99 4.73 11.39
C SER A 27 1.15 4.40 9.89
N LEU A 28 0.75 3.19 9.48
CA LEU A 28 0.88 2.66 8.11
C LEU A 28 -0.47 2.36 7.45
N ASP A 29 -1.53 2.23 8.25
CA ASP A 29 -2.86 1.82 7.81
C ASP A 29 -3.46 2.82 6.82
N THR A 30 -4.10 2.29 5.79
CA THR A 30 -4.82 3.08 4.79
C THR A 30 -6.05 2.31 4.33
N VAL A 31 -7.16 3.00 4.13
CA VAL A 31 -8.32 2.47 3.40
C VAL A 31 -8.19 2.84 1.92
N GLY A 32 -8.53 1.91 1.03
CA GLY A 32 -8.46 2.12 -0.40
C GLY A 32 -9.55 1.34 -1.15
N PRO A 33 -10.23 1.94 -2.15
CA PRO A 33 -11.27 1.24 -2.89
C PRO A 33 -10.70 0.17 -3.84
N ILE A 34 -11.51 -0.85 -4.10
CA ILE A 34 -11.32 -1.85 -5.15
C ILE A 34 -12.55 -1.79 -6.05
N ALA A 35 -12.36 -1.70 -7.37
CA ALA A 35 -13.46 -1.56 -8.32
C ALA A 35 -13.14 -2.18 -9.69
N GLY A 36 -14.17 -2.31 -10.53
CA GLY A 36 -14.05 -2.86 -11.89
C GLY A 36 -13.47 -1.89 -12.91
N SER A 37 -13.32 -0.60 -12.58
CA SER A 37 -12.77 0.42 -13.48
C SER A 37 -12.08 1.57 -12.74
N VAL A 38 -11.22 2.32 -13.44
CA VAL A 38 -10.59 3.55 -12.91
C VAL A 38 -11.61 4.65 -12.58
N PRO A 39 -12.63 4.93 -13.42
CA PRO A 39 -13.72 5.84 -13.05
C PRO A 39 -14.40 5.49 -11.74
N ASP A 40 -14.68 4.21 -11.50
CA ASP A 40 -15.34 3.75 -10.27
C ASP A 40 -14.43 3.90 -9.05
N LEU A 41 -13.12 3.65 -9.20
CA LEU A 41 -12.14 3.96 -8.14
C LEU A 41 -12.14 5.45 -7.80
N ALA A 42 -12.15 6.31 -8.81
CA ALA A 42 -12.15 7.76 -8.62
C ALA A 42 -13.42 8.26 -7.95
N LEU A 43 -14.58 7.69 -8.31
CA LEU A 43 -15.87 7.99 -7.66
C LEU A 43 -15.90 7.51 -6.22
N ALA A 44 -15.44 6.29 -5.94
CA ALA A 44 -15.36 5.79 -4.57
C ALA A 44 -14.40 6.64 -3.72
N TYR A 45 -13.23 6.98 -4.27
CA TYR A 45 -12.27 7.86 -3.60
C TYR A 45 -12.86 9.25 -3.31
N SER A 46 -13.60 9.85 -4.24
CA SER A 46 -14.17 11.19 -4.02
C SER A 46 -15.21 11.25 -2.90
N VAL A 47 -15.87 10.12 -2.62
CA VAL A 47 -16.84 9.98 -1.52
C VAL A 47 -16.15 9.66 -0.19
N LEU A 48 -15.12 8.82 -0.21
CA LEU A 48 -14.45 8.33 1.00
C LEU A 48 -13.37 9.28 1.51
N ALA A 49 -12.70 10.02 0.62
CA ALA A 49 -11.60 10.89 1.00
C ALA A 49 -12.10 12.21 1.59
N GLY A 50 -11.40 12.72 2.59
CA GLY A 50 -11.77 13.95 3.28
C GLY A 50 -11.05 14.08 4.61
N HIS A 51 -11.14 15.27 5.20
CA HIS A 51 -10.62 15.48 6.54
C HIS A 51 -11.65 15.03 7.59
N ASP A 52 -11.22 14.23 8.55
CA ASP A 52 -11.97 13.93 9.76
C ASP A 52 -11.13 14.33 10.99
N PRO A 53 -11.53 15.36 11.74
CA PRO A 53 -10.83 15.80 12.94
C PRO A 53 -10.76 14.75 14.06
N ALA A 54 -11.58 13.69 14.01
CA ALA A 54 -11.55 12.61 14.99
C ALA A 54 -10.43 11.59 14.72
N ASP A 55 -9.88 11.56 13.51
CA ASP A 55 -8.75 10.71 13.15
C ASP A 55 -7.43 11.50 13.22
N PRO A 56 -6.51 11.16 14.15
CA PRO A 56 -5.24 11.87 14.30
C PRO A 56 -4.33 11.76 13.07
N TRP A 57 -4.57 10.79 12.19
CA TRP A 57 -3.82 10.61 10.95
C TRP A 57 -4.47 11.31 9.75
N SER A 58 -5.70 11.83 9.90
CA SER A 58 -6.40 12.48 8.81
C SER A 58 -5.72 13.78 8.40
N ARG A 59 -5.49 13.94 7.10
CA ARG A 59 -4.81 15.10 6.54
C ARG A 59 -5.79 16.08 5.89
N PRO A 60 -5.72 17.38 6.20
CA PRO A 60 -6.71 18.37 5.75
C PRO A 60 -6.46 18.90 4.33
N GLU A 61 -5.92 18.11 3.39
CA GLU A 61 -5.74 18.58 2.01
C GLU A 61 -7.00 18.37 1.14
N PRO A 62 -7.17 19.15 0.06
CA PRO A 62 -8.31 18.99 -0.85
C PRO A 62 -8.38 17.58 -1.47
N VAL A 63 -9.60 17.09 -1.66
CA VAL A 63 -9.85 15.82 -2.35
C VAL A 63 -9.47 15.96 -3.83
N PHE A 64 -8.66 15.03 -4.32
CA PHE A 64 -8.31 14.97 -5.74
C PHE A 64 -9.56 14.70 -6.59
N ALA A 65 -9.84 15.59 -7.53
CA ALA A 65 -10.91 15.45 -8.50
C ALA A 65 -10.36 14.86 -9.80
N TRP A 66 -10.68 13.58 -10.06
CA TRP A 66 -10.32 12.94 -11.32
C TRP A 66 -11.12 13.53 -12.47
N ASN A 67 -10.46 13.88 -13.58
CA ASN A 67 -11.05 14.56 -14.72
C ASN A 67 -11.01 13.74 -16.02
N GLY A 68 -10.91 12.42 -15.90
CA GLY A 68 -10.83 11.50 -17.04
C GLY A 68 -9.43 10.96 -17.32
N PRO A 69 -9.31 10.04 -18.29
CA PRO A 69 -8.02 9.48 -18.68
C PRO A 69 -7.12 10.56 -19.29
N ARG A 70 -5.80 10.42 -19.11
CA ARG A 70 -4.80 11.19 -19.84
C ARG A 70 -4.25 10.34 -20.98
N PRO A 71 -4.66 10.60 -22.24
CA PRO A 71 -4.26 9.77 -23.39
C PRO A 71 -2.84 10.06 -23.88
N ASP A 72 -2.26 11.19 -23.47
CA ASP A 72 -0.90 11.60 -23.80
C ASP A 72 -0.07 11.70 -22.51
N LEU A 73 1.02 10.93 -22.46
CA LEU A 73 1.91 10.84 -21.30
C LEU A 73 3.24 11.56 -21.54
N ARG A 74 3.37 12.39 -22.59
CA ARG A 74 4.57 13.20 -22.81
C ARG A 74 4.92 14.04 -21.58
N GLY A 75 6.18 13.93 -21.16
CA GLY A 75 6.71 14.60 -19.96
C GLY A 75 6.54 13.80 -18.66
N LEU A 76 5.80 12.68 -18.68
CA LEU A 76 5.77 11.75 -17.55
C LEU A 76 7.04 10.88 -17.57
N ARG A 77 7.70 10.78 -16.41
CA ARG A 77 8.83 9.88 -16.19
C ARG A 77 8.40 8.74 -15.28
N VAL A 78 8.68 7.50 -15.69
CA VAL A 78 8.35 6.27 -14.97
C VAL A 78 9.66 5.56 -14.65
N ALA A 79 10.00 5.51 -13.38
CA ALA A 79 11.16 4.76 -12.90
C ALA A 79 10.78 3.29 -12.65
N VAL A 80 11.59 2.36 -13.15
CA VAL A 80 11.45 0.91 -12.96
C VAL A 80 12.55 0.43 -12.02
N PRO A 81 12.25 0.10 -10.75
CA PRO A 81 13.26 -0.33 -9.79
C PRO A 81 13.81 -1.72 -10.16
N VAL A 82 15.05 -1.80 -10.64
CA VAL A 82 15.62 -3.06 -11.16
C VAL A 82 15.71 -4.13 -10.06
N GLN A 83 16.13 -3.72 -8.86
CA GLN A 83 16.21 -4.60 -7.69
C GLN A 83 14.88 -5.24 -7.28
N TRP A 84 13.74 -4.64 -7.64
CA TRP A 84 12.43 -5.23 -7.37
C TRP A 84 12.00 -6.18 -8.47
N VAL A 85 12.21 -5.80 -9.73
CA VAL A 85 11.83 -6.61 -10.89
C VAL A 85 12.66 -7.91 -10.92
N ASP A 86 13.97 -7.81 -10.74
CA ASP A 86 14.89 -8.96 -10.80
C ASP A 86 14.72 -9.92 -9.62
N ALA A 87 14.35 -9.40 -8.44
CA ALA A 87 14.13 -10.21 -7.24
C ALA A 87 12.71 -10.81 -7.17
N ALA A 88 11.78 -10.38 -8.03
CA ALA A 88 10.40 -10.81 -7.96
C ALA A 88 10.25 -12.27 -8.44
N PRO A 89 9.71 -13.19 -7.61
CA PRO A 89 9.48 -14.56 -8.03
C PRO A 89 8.21 -14.65 -8.87
N VAL A 90 8.31 -14.26 -10.14
CA VAL A 90 7.18 -14.21 -11.09
C VAL A 90 7.32 -15.25 -12.20
N THR A 91 6.19 -15.61 -12.81
CA THR A 91 6.20 -16.43 -14.03
C THR A 91 6.61 -15.60 -15.24
N GLU A 92 7.04 -16.27 -16.31
CA GLU A 92 7.34 -15.62 -17.60
C GLU A 92 6.14 -14.82 -18.12
N GLU A 93 4.92 -15.34 -17.99
CA GLU A 93 3.68 -14.65 -18.38
C GLU A 93 3.50 -13.30 -17.67
N VAL A 94 3.81 -13.22 -16.37
CA VAL A 94 3.73 -11.96 -15.61
C VAL A 94 4.84 -11.00 -16.03
N ALA A 95 6.04 -11.50 -16.28
CA ALA A 95 7.16 -10.70 -16.78
C ALA A 95 6.85 -10.09 -18.16
N ASP A 96 6.30 -10.89 -19.07
CA ASP A 96 5.88 -10.45 -20.41
C ASP A 96 4.75 -9.41 -20.33
N ALA A 97 3.76 -9.62 -19.46
CA ALA A 97 2.67 -8.67 -19.26
C ALA A 97 3.18 -7.33 -18.72
N PHE A 98 4.14 -7.36 -17.80
CA PHE A 98 4.80 -6.15 -17.27
C PHE A 98 5.59 -5.42 -18.35
N ALA A 99 6.43 -6.13 -19.12
CA ALA A 99 7.19 -5.55 -20.23
C ALA A 99 6.27 -4.93 -21.28
N ALA A 100 5.17 -5.61 -21.63
CA ALA A 100 4.15 -5.08 -22.54
C ALA A 100 3.47 -3.82 -21.97
N ALA A 101 3.25 -3.73 -20.66
CA ALA A 101 2.72 -2.53 -20.02
C ALA A 101 3.69 -1.35 -20.11
N MET A 102 5.00 -1.57 -19.89
CA MET A 102 6.02 -0.53 -20.05
C MET A 102 6.10 -0.04 -21.49
N GLY A 103 6.08 -0.94 -22.48
CA GLY A 103 6.04 -0.59 -23.89
C GLY A 103 4.81 0.24 -24.28
N ARG A 104 3.64 -0.05 -23.69
CA ARG A 104 2.43 0.77 -23.87
C ARG A 104 2.58 2.17 -23.28
N LEU A 105 3.20 2.32 -22.11
CA LEU A 105 3.47 3.65 -21.53
C LEU A 105 4.41 4.47 -22.43
N GLN A 106 5.47 3.86 -22.95
CA GLN A 106 6.38 4.50 -23.89
C GLN A 106 5.68 4.92 -25.19
N ALA A 107 4.83 4.05 -25.75
CA ALA A 107 4.05 4.35 -26.95
C ALA A 107 3.06 5.53 -26.75
N LEU A 108 2.60 5.76 -25.52
CA LEU A 108 1.79 6.92 -25.14
C LEU A 108 2.62 8.17 -24.82
N GLY A 109 3.96 8.11 -24.94
CA GLY A 109 4.86 9.25 -24.80
C GLY A 109 5.57 9.37 -23.45
N ALA A 110 5.38 8.44 -22.52
CA ALA A 110 6.12 8.45 -21.26
C ALA A 110 7.60 8.09 -21.48
N THR A 111 8.49 8.68 -20.68
CA THR A 111 9.88 8.23 -20.56
C THR A 111 9.93 7.15 -19.48
N VAL A 112 10.34 5.93 -19.85
CA VAL A 112 10.52 4.81 -18.91
C VAL A 112 12.02 4.59 -18.73
N GLU A 113 12.50 4.65 -17.48
CA GLU A 113 13.92 4.54 -17.13
C GLU A 113 14.08 3.50 -16.02
N GLU A 114 15.13 2.70 -16.12
CA GLU A 114 15.54 1.82 -15.02
C GLU A 114 16.15 2.65 -13.89
N LEU A 115 15.88 2.22 -12.65
CA LEU A 115 16.39 2.84 -11.45
C LEU A 115 16.98 1.77 -10.54
N ASP A 116 18.29 1.89 -10.30
CA ASP A 116 18.99 1.11 -9.27
C ASP A 116 19.19 2.02 -8.04
N ASP A 117 18.38 1.78 -7.01
CA ASP A 117 18.42 2.54 -5.76
C ASP A 117 18.19 1.61 -4.56
N PRO A 118 19.22 1.33 -3.75
CA PRO A 118 19.11 0.53 -2.54
C PRO A 118 18.05 1.03 -1.55
N MET A 119 17.73 2.33 -1.54
CA MET A 119 16.71 2.90 -0.63
C MET A 119 15.30 2.44 -0.97
N LEU A 120 15.07 1.92 -2.18
CA LEU A 120 13.77 1.40 -2.56
C LEU A 120 13.49 0.01 -1.97
N ALA A 121 14.38 -0.62 -1.20
CA ALA A 121 14.10 -1.92 -0.57
C ALA A 121 13.90 -1.88 0.96
N PRO A 122 13.06 -0.99 1.56
CA PRO A 122 12.92 -0.90 3.02
C PRO A 122 12.02 -2.00 3.61
N TRP A 123 11.95 -3.18 2.99
CA TRP A 123 10.98 -4.22 3.33
C TRP A 123 11.07 -4.69 4.79
N GLY A 124 12.29 -4.79 5.34
CA GLY A 124 12.51 -5.20 6.74
C GLY A 124 11.89 -4.21 7.73
N MET A 125 12.20 -2.92 7.56
CA MET A 125 11.71 -1.82 8.41
C MET A 125 10.17 -1.76 8.47
N ILE A 126 9.50 -1.86 7.31
CA ILE A 126 8.03 -1.81 7.25
C ILE A 126 7.39 -2.97 8.02
N LEU A 127 8.00 -4.16 7.95
CA LEU A 127 7.52 -5.34 8.66
C LEU A 127 7.69 -5.19 10.18
N GLU A 128 8.81 -4.63 10.64
CA GLU A 128 9.09 -4.38 12.06
C GLU A 128 8.13 -3.34 12.65
N LEU A 129 7.93 -2.21 11.98
CA LEU A 129 6.97 -1.17 12.38
C LEU A 129 5.54 -1.73 12.46
N SER A 130 5.12 -2.46 11.41
CA SER A 130 3.78 -3.07 11.39
C SER A 130 3.61 -4.12 12.48
N ALA A 131 4.64 -4.91 12.77
CA ALA A 131 4.59 -5.94 13.81
C ALA A 131 4.49 -5.31 15.21
N GLY A 132 5.33 -4.32 15.52
CA GLY A 132 5.30 -3.63 16.82
C GLY A 132 3.93 -3.01 17.12
N GLU A 133 3.32 -2.34 16.14
CA GLU A 133 1.99 -1.76 16.30
C GLU A 133 0.89 -2.81 16.39
N ALA A 134 0.94 -3.86 15.57
CA ALA A 134 -0.02 -4.97 15.65
C ALA A 134 0.02 -5.67 17.02
N ALA A 135 1.21 -5.86 17.58
CA ALA A 135 1.38 -6.40 18.92
C ALA A 135 0.75 -5.49 19.98
N SER A 136 0.92 -4.17 19.86
CA SER A 136 0.29 -3.19 20.75
C SER A 136 -1.24 -3.26 20.68
N VAL A 137 -1.81 -3.25 19.46
CA VAL A 137 -3.26 -3.32 19.22
C VAL A 137 -3.86 -4.59 19.81
N HIS A 138 -3.22 -5.75 19.59
CA HIS A 138 -3.78 -7.04 19.97
C HIS A 138 -3.44 -7.50 21.39
N ARG A 139 -2.53 -6.82 22.10
CA ARG A 139 -1.97 -7.24 23.40
C ARG A 139 -3.01 -7.72 24.40
N ARG A 140 -4.10 -6.96 24.54
CA ARG A 140 -5.18 -7.28 25.48
C ARG A 140 -5.80 -8.64 25.14
N TRP A 141 -6.32 -8.80 23.92
CA TRP A 141 -7.02 -10.03 23.50
C TRP A 141 -6.08 -11.25 23.48
N TRP A 142 -4.83 -11.04 23.11
CA TRP A 142 -3.80 -12.07 23.19
C TRP A 142 -3.61 -12.56 24.64
N SER A 143 -3.48 -11.64 25.61
CA SER A 143 -3.34 -11.97 27.02
C SER A 143 -4.58 -12.63 27.64
N GLU A 144 -5.77 -12.33 27.11
CA GLU A 144 -7.04 -12.94 27.49
C GLU A 144 -7.21 -14.36 26.89
N GLY A 145 -6.27 -14.83 26.07
CA GLY A 145 -6.32 -16.16 25.44
C GLY A 145 -7.37 -16.27 24.33
N ARG A 146 -7.66 -15.16 23.62
CA ARG A 146 -8.59 -15.20 22.48
C ARG A 146 -8.06 -16.09 21.36
N GLU A 147 -8.98 -16.75 20.68
CA GLU A 147 -8.65 -17.59 19.54
C GLU A 147 -8.28 -16.75 18.32
N TYR A 148 -7.20 -17.14 17.65
CA TYR A 148 -6.75 -16.60 16.38
C TYR A 148 -6.58 -17.73 15.38
N GLY A 149 -6.80 -17.45 14.10
CA GLY A 149 -6.41 -18.38 13.04
C GLY A 149 -4.90 -18.65 13.08
N PRO A 150 -4.42 -19.83 12.69
CA PRO A 150 -3.04 -20.26 12.92
C PRO A 150 -2.00 -19.33 12.28
N GLU A 151 -2.29 -18.79 11.09
CA GLU A 151 -1.39 -17.85 10.40
C GLU A 151 -1.27 -16.52 11.15
N VAL A 152 -2.40 -15.99 11.66
CA VAL A 152 -2.43 -14.75 12.43
C VAL A 152 -1.77 -14.96 13.77
N ALA A 153 -2.04 -16.08 14.45
CA ALA A 153 -1.40 -16.44 15.71
C ALA A 153 0.12 -16.49 15.57
N SER A 154 0.64 -17.15 14.52
CA SER A 154 2.08 -17.24 14.27
C SER A 154 2.74 -15.88 14.00
N ARG A 155 2.03 -14.95 13.33
CA ARG A 155 2.52 -13.57 13.12
C ARG A 155 2.49 -12.77 14.41
N LEU A 156 1.41 -12.88 15.19
CA LEU A 156 1.27 -12.18 16.47
C LEU A 156 2.28 -12.69 17.50
N GLU A 157 2.56 -13.99 17.55
CA GLU A 157 3.58 -14.56 18.43
C GLU A 157 4.97 -13.95 18.18
N ARG A 158 5.33 -13.79 16.90
CA ARG A 158 6.56 -13.09 16.50
C ARG A 158 6.49 -11.60 16.82
N ALA A 159 5.37 -10.94 16.52
CA ALA A 159 5.17 -9.53 16.78
C ALA A 159 5.27 -9.19 18.28
N MET A 160 4.78 -10.05 19.17
CA MET A 160 4.86 -9.88 20.63
C MET A 160 6.28 -9.97 21.17
N GLN A 161 7.23 -10.45 20.37
CA GLN A 161 8.65 -10.56 20.73
C GLN A 161 9.48 -9.37 20.21
N VAL A 162 8.92 -8.48 19.39
CA VAL A 162 9.63 -7.30 18.86
C VAL A 162 10.01 -6.36 20.01
N PRO A 163 11.31 -6.12 20.26
CA PRO A 163 11.78 -5.18 21.26
C PRO A 163 11.37 -3.73 20.95
N LEU A 164 11.18 -2.91 21.98
CA LEU A 164 10.81 -1.49 21.80
C LEU A 164 11.93 -0.69 21.11
N ASP A 165 13.19 -0.99 21.41
CA ASP A 165 14.35 -0.34 20.81
C ASP A 165 14.50 -0.69 19.32
N GLU A 166 14.19 -1.91 18.91
CA GLU A 166 14.10 -2.26 17.48
C GLU A 166 12.97 -1.49 16.79
N TYR A 167 11.78 -1.43 17.41
CA TYR A 167 10.66 -0.62 16.86
C TYR A 167 11.01 0.88 16.77
N VAL A 168 11.73 1.43 17.74
CA VAL A 168 12.15 2.85 17.73
C VAL A 168 13.27 3.12 16.72
N ALA A 169 14.10 2.11 16.42
CA ALA A 169 15.21 2.24 15.47
C ALA A 169 14.77 2.08 14.00
N ALA A 170 13.62 1.43 13.77
CA ALA A 170 12.97 1.29 12.47
C ALA A 170 12.36 2.62 11.99
#